data_AF-A0A1F8PG99-F1
#
_entry.id   AF-A0A1F8PG99-F1
#
_cell.length_a   1.000
_cell.length_b   1.000
_cell.length_c   1.000
_cell.angle_alpha   90.00
_cell.angle_beta   90.00
_cell.angle_gamma   90.00
#
_symmetry.space_group_name_H-M   'P 1'
#
loop_
_entity.id
_entity.type
_entity.pdbx_description
1 polymer ?
#
loop_
_entity_poly.entity_id
_entity_poly.type
_entity_poly.pdbx_seq_one_letter_code
_entity_poly.pdbx_strand_id
1 'polypeptide(L)'
;MSFISGIIVCSIILFGLMILIPMRADTDNSGANSENFSQSLLNLLPDFEKIYRESLAMPFRKAESKIYDEDIARFYRELLSNSVLSEPENKAK
;
A
#
# COMPACT_ATOMS: atom_id res chain seq x y z
N MET A 1 21.22 16.43 18.21
CA MET A 1 20.70 15.50 19.25
C MET A 1 19.53 14.64 18.76
N SER A 2 18.61 15.15 17.92
CA SER A 2 17.40 14.44 17.50
C SER A 2 17.64 13.16 16.66
N PHE A 3 18.68 13.13 15.84
CA PHE A 3 19.04 11.93 15.05
C PHE A 3 19.48 10.76 15.93
N ILE A 4 20.31 11.04 16.94
CA ILE A 4 20.83 10.04 17.89
C ILE A 4 19.68 9.48 18.74
N SER A 5 18.72 10.34 19.14
CA SER A 5 17.50 9.90 19.82
C SER A 5 16.65 8.95 18.96
N GLY A 6 16.57 9.18 17.65
CA GLY A 6 15.86 8.30 16.73
C GLY A 6 16.49 6.92 16.64
N ILE A 7 17.83 6.85 16.55
CA ILE A 7 18.57 5.57 16.52
C ILE A 7 18.32 4.78 17.80
N ILE A 8 18.40 5.43 18.97
CA ILE A 8 18.19 4.75 20.27
C ILE A 8 16.78 4.17 20.39
N VAL A 9 15.75 4.94 20.00
CA VAL A 9 14.35 4.46 20.04
C VAL A 9 14.14 3.29 19.08
N CYS A 10 14.70 3.39 17.87
CA CYS A 10 14.59 2.33 16.86
C CYS A 10 15.29 1.04 17.33
N SER A 11 16.46 1.15 17.97
CA SER A 11 17.19 0.02 18.52
C SER A 11 16.42 -0.66 19.67
N ILE A 12 15.80 0.09 20.57
CA ILE A 12 15.02 -0.49 21.69
C ILE A 12 13.81 -1.29 21.17
N ILE A 13 13.12 -0.79 20.14
CA ILE A 13 11.97 -1.48 19.53
C ILE A 13 12.41 -2.81 18.90
N LEU A 14 13.50 -2.81 18.13
CA LEU A 14 14.02 -4.02 17.49
C LEU A 14 14.52 -5.05 18.52
N PHE A 15 15.20 -4.58 19.58
CA PHE A 15 15.67 -5.47 20.64
C PHE A 15 14.52 -6.04 21.47
N GLY A 16 13.48 -5.24 21.74
CA GLY A 16 12.26 -5.70 22.43
C GLY A 16 11.50 -6.76 21.65
N LEU A 17 11.42 -6.63 20.32
CA LEU A 17 10.84 -7.65 19.45
C LEU A 17 11.69 -8.93 19.42
N MET A 18 13.02 -8.82 19.49
CA MET A 18 13.93 -9.97 19.51
C MET A 18 13.83 -10.77 20.83
N ILE A 19 13.58 -10.11 21.96
CA ILE A 19 13.40 -10.76 23.27
C ILE A 19 12.05 -11.50 23.35
N LEU A 20 11.04 -11.05 22.60
CA LEU A 20 9.71 -11.69 22.52
C LEU A 20 9.69 -12.93 21.61
N ILE A 21 10.80 -13.28 20.95
CA ILE A 21 10.97 -14.55 20.24
C ILE A 21 11.72 -15.49 21.18
N PRO A 22 11.03 -16.24 22.07
CA PRO A 22 11.69 -17.21 22.91
C PRO A 22 12.31 -18.28 22.02
N MET A 23 13.48 -18.76 22.44
CA MET A 23 14.21 -19.90 21.92
C MET A 23 13.30 -20.92 21.21
N ARG A 24 13.36 -20.98 19.88
CA ARG A 24 12.94 -22.15 19.12
C ARG A 24 13.98 -23.25 19.37
N ALA A 25 13.84 -23.95 20.49
CA ALA A 25 14.26 -25.34 20.58
C ALA A 25 13.12 -26.17 19.95
N ASP A 26 13.46 -26.96 18.93
CA ASP A 26 12.55 -27.91 18.29
C ASP A 26 11.83 -28.78 19.33
N THR A 27 10.50 -28.76 19.33
CA THR A 27 9.62 -29.92 19.54
C THR A 27 8.19 -29.48 19.22
N ASP A 28 7.63 -30.11 18.18
CA ASP A 28 6.23 -30.33 17.84
C ASP A 28 5.14 -29.37 18.35
N ASN A 29 4.26 -29.01 17.40
CA ASN A 29 2.88 -28.54 17.60
C ASN A 29 2.64 -27.02 17.71
N SER A 30 2.84 -26.30 16.60
CA SER A 30 2.11 -25.04 16.29
C SER A 30 2.10 -24.74 14.79
N GLY A 31 1.58 -25.67 14.00
CA GLY A 31 1.37 -25.50 12.55
C GLY A 31 0.05 -24.80 12.18
N ALA A 32 -0.93 -24.73 13.08
CA ALA A 32 -2.31 -24.41 12.69
C ALA A 32 -2.67 -22.91 12.56
N ASN A 33 -1.82 -21.98 13.03
CA ASN A 33 -2.14 -20.53 13.03
C ASN A 33 -1.34 -19.69 12.02
N SER A 34 -0.29 -20.23 11.40
CA SER A 34 0.57 -19.49 10.45
C SER A 34 -0.05 -19.43 9.04
N GLU A 35 -0.76 -20.49 8.64
CA GLU A 35 -1.37 -20.63 7.31
C GLU A 35 -2.51 -19.63 7.11
N ASN A 36 -3.35 -19.44 8.15
CA ASN A 36 -4.50 -18.53 8.12
C ASN A 36 -4.10 -17.05 8.00
N PHE A 37 -3.01 -16.64 8.64
CA PHE A 37 -2.52 -15.26 8.57
C PHE A 37 -1.93 -14.93 7.19
N SER A 38 -1.15 -15.87 6.63
CA SER A 38 -0.55 -15.71 5.30
C SER A 38 -1.61 -15.66 4.21
N GLN A 39 -2.63 -16.53 4.29
CA GLN A 39 -3.79 -16.50 3.39
C GLN A 39 -4.60 -15.20 3.52
N SER A 40 -4.79 -14.71 4.75
CA SER A 40 -5.50 -13.44 5.00
C SER A 40 -4.75 -12.22 4.43
N LEU A 41 -3.42 -12.21 4.46
CA LEU A 41 -2.62 -11.14 3.83
C LEU A 41 -2.66 -11.21 2.30
N LEU A 42 -2.63 -12.43 1.74
CA LEU A 42 -2.80 -12.63 0.29
C LEU A 42 -4.17 -12.15 -0.20
N ASN A 43 -5.21 -12.30 0.61
CA ASN A 43 -6.54 -11.77 0.30
C ASN A 43 -6.62 -10.24 0.37
N LEU A 44 -5.72 -9.58 1.11
CA LEU A 44 -5.68 -8.11 1.24
C LEU A 44 -4.81 -7.43 0.17
N LEU A 45 -3.87 -8.16 -0.43
CA LEU A 45 -3.02 -7.67 -1.52
C LEU A 45 -3.79 -6.98 -2.68
N PRO A 46 -4.88 -7.56 -3.23
CA PRO A 46 -5.66 -6.89 -4.27
C PRO A 46 -6.32 -5.60 -3.77
N ASP A 47 -6.75 -5.55 -2.51
CA ASP A 47 -7.33 -4.35 -1.92
C ASP A 47 -6.27 -3.24 -1.72
N PHE A 48 -5.06 -3.61 -1.31
CA PHE A 48 -3.93 -2.68 -1.23
C PHE A 48 -3.54 -2.13 -2.59
N GLU A 49 -3.51 -2.96 -3.63
CA GLU A 49 -3.25 -2.51 -4.99
C GLU A 49 -4.33 -1.49 -5.43
N LYS A 50 -5.59 -1.78 -5.16
CA LYS A 50 -6.71 -0.89 -5.48
C LYS A 50 -6.58 0.45 -4.74
N ILE A 51 -6.32 0.44 -3.44
CA ILE A 51 -6.13 1.65 -2.64
C ILE A 51 -4.93 2.45 -3.15
N TYR A 52 -3.83 1.78 -3.45
CA TYR A 52 -2.62 2.42 -3.98
C TYR A 52 -2.91 3.12 -5.32
N ARG A 53 -3.55 2.43 -6.26
CA ARG A 53 -3.94 3.00 -7.56
C ARG A 53 -4.92 4.17 -7.41
N GLU A 54 -5.95 4.01 -6.59
CA GLU A 54 -6.93 5.08 -6.33
C GLU A 54 -6.24 6.29 -5.68
N SER A 55 -5.34 6.07 -4.73
CA SER A 55 -4.62 7.17 -4.07
C SER A 55 -3.74 7.97 -5.03
N LEU A 56 -3.19 7.31 -6.07
CA LEU A 56 -2.42 7.96 -7.11
C LEU A 56 -3.31 8.71 -8.10
N ALA A 57 -4.49 8.18 -8.47
CA ALA A 57 -5.38 8.80 -9.45
C ALA A 57 -6.27 9.92 -8.87
N MET A 58 -6.69 9.80 -7.61
CA MET A 58 -7.59 10.72 -6.91
C MET A 58 -7.18 12.21 -6.99
N PRO A 59 -5.92 12.61 -6.73
CA PRO A 59 -5.53 14.02 -6.80
C PRO A 59 -5.67 14.60 -8.22
N PHE A 60 -5.44 13.80 -9.26
CA PHE A 60 -5.58 14.23 -10.65
C PHE A 60 -7.05 14.38 -11.06
N ARG A 61 -7.92 13.45 -10.67
CA ARG A 61 -9.38 13.59 -10.87
C ARG A 61 -9.94 14.82 -10.15
N LYS A 62 -9.40 15.13 -8.97
CA LYS A 62 -9.76 16.34 -8.22
C LYS A 62 -9.21 17.63 -8.85
N ALA A 63 -8.09 17.55 -9.56
CA ALA A 63 -7.56 18.67 -10.31
C ALA A 63 -8.40 18.93 -11.57
N GLU A 64 -8.81 17.87 -12.28
CA GLU A 64 -9.70 17.96 -13.45
C GLU A 64 -10.98 18.74 -13.14
N SER A 65 -11.63 18.46 -12.01
CA SER A 65 -12.88 19.14 -11.61
C SER A 65 -12.72 20.63 -11.30
N LYS A 66 -11.48 21.14 -11.23
CA LYS A 66 -11.16 22.56 -11.03
C LYS A 66 -10.74 23.28 -12.31
N ILE A 67 -10.65 22.57 -13.44
CA ILE A 67 -10.34 23.16 -14.73
C ILE A 67 -11.65 23.68 -15.34
N TYR A 68 -11.79 25.00 -15.42
CA TYR A 68 -12.98 25.66 -15.99
C TYR A 68 -12.88 25.87 -17.50
N ASP A 69 -11.66 25.85 -18.04
CA ASP A 69 -11.40 25.98 -19.46
C ASP A 69 -11.59 24.62 -20.14
N GLU A 70 -12.51 24.55 -21.09
CA GLU A 70 -12.91 23.30 -21.76
C GLU A 70 -11.78 22.70 -22.60
N ASP A 71 -10.95 23.53 -23.22
CA ASP A 71 -9.84 23.08 -24.06
C ASP A 71 -8.72 22.49 -23.19
N ILE A 72 -8.42 23.16 -22.07
CA ILE A 72 -7.47 22.65 -21.08
C ILE A 72 -7.99 21.37 -20.43
N ALA A 73 -9.29 21.29 -20.11
CA ALA A 73 -9.88 20.10 -19.50
C ALA A 73 -9.81 18.90 -20.46
N ARG A 74 -10.03 19.12 -21.75
CA ARG A 74 -9.93 18.08 -22.78
C ARG A 74 -8.50 17.58 -22.94
N PHE A 75 -7.52 18.48 -23.04
CA PHE A 75 -6.11 18.13 -23.09
C PHE A 75 -5.67 17.35 -21.84
N TYR A 76 -6.11 17.79 -20.66
CA TYR A 76 -5.80 17.13 -19.40
C TYR A 76 -6.38 15.71 -19.32
N ARG A 77 -7.61 15.50 -19.80
CA ARG A 77 -8.22 14.17 -19.92
C ARG A 77 -7.42 13.24 -20.82
N GLU A 78 -7.00 13.72 -21.98
CA GLU A 78 -6.21 12.94 -22.93
C GLU A 78 -4.85 12.54 -22.32
N LEU A 79 -4.23 13.45 -21.57
CA LEU A 79 -2.97 13.21 -20.88
C LEU A 79 -3.13 12.16 -19.77
N LEU A 80 -4.23 12.22 -19.00
CA LEU A 80 -4.54 11.21 -17.99
C LEU A 80 -4.89 9.85 -18.59
N SER A 81 -5.65 9.81 -19.69
CA SER A 81 -6.02 8.55 -20.36
C SER A 81 -4.81 7.82 -20.93
N ASN A 82 -3.81 8.56 -21.39
CA ASN A 82 -2.55 8.01 -21.93
C ASN A 82 -1.53 7.65 -20.84
N SER A 83 -1.80 8.00 -19.57
CA SER A 83 -0.92 7.68 -18.45
C SER A 83 -1.22 6.30 -17.85
N VAL A 84 -0.26 5.72 -17.13
CA VAL A 84 -0.44 4.44 -16.40
C VAL A 84 -1.50 4.52 -15.28
N LEU A 85 -2.00 5.72 -14.98
CA LEU A 85 -3.02 5.97 -13.96
C LEU A 85 -4.46 5.81 -14.49
N SER A 86 -4.65 5.63 -15.80
CA SER A 86 -5.96 5.27 -16.35
C SER A 86 -6.28 3.81 -16.02
N GLU A 87 -7.44 3.56 -15.41
CA GLU A 87 -7.91 2.19 -15.21
C GLU A 87 -8.03 1.50 -16.57
N PRO A 88 -7.59 0.24 -16.73
CA PRO A 88 -8.08 -0.58 -17.83
C PRO A 88 -9.58 -0.71 -17.61
N GLU A 89 -10.36 -0.06 -18.48
CA GLU A 89 -11.80 -0.22 -18.55
C GLU A 89 -12.06 -1.73 -18.59
N ASN A 90 -12.52 -2.30 -17.47
CA ASN A 90 -12.87 -3.69 -17.37
C ASN A 90 -14.10 -3.88 -18.25
N LYS A 91 -13.88 -4.16 -19.54
CA LYS A 91 -14.92 -4.58 -20.48
C LYS A 91 -15.38 -5.97 -20.08
N ALA A 92 -16.18 -6.03 -19.02
CA ALA A 92 -17.06 -7.13 -18.75
C ALA A 92 -18.10 -7.16 -19.89
N LYS A 93 -17.88 -8.06 -20.84
CA LYS A 93 -18.90 -8.54 -21.76
C LYS A 93 -19.25 -9.97 -21.39
#